data_AF-A0A8X7YL95-F1
#
_entry.id   AF-A0A8X7YL95-F1
#
_cell.length_a   1.000
_cell.length_b   1.000
_cell.length_c   1.000
_cell.angle_alpha   90.00
_cell.angle_beta   90.00
_cell.angle_gamma   90.00
#
_symmetry.space_group_name_H-M   'P 1'
#
loop_
_entity.id
_entity.type
_entity.pdbx_description
1 polymer ?
#
loop_
_entity_poly.entity_id
_entity_poly.type
_entity_poly.pdbx_seq_one_letter_code
_entity_poly.pdbx_strand_id
1 'polypeptide(L)'
;MGRGKFKGKPTGQRHFSTPEQMLAGTSTRPRTFKREEAEYEEEKREEESEEESEEDDPDQKRKGTQGIIEIENPNLVKAKNLKARDVDTGKTTELSRREREELEKQRAHERYMRLQEQGKTEQARKDLGSETVTSSDLDVIKWCAIVCCDIERLSLIRQQREEAAKKREEEKAAKEQKKAESRK
;
A
#
# COMPACT_ATOMS: atom_id res chain seq x y z
N MET A 1 32.53 44.19 -32.22
CA MET A 1 31.50 43.12 -32.32
C MET A 1 30.98 42.81 -30.92
N GLY A 2 29.84 43.38 -30.52
CA GLY A 2 29.27 43.18 -29.18
C GLY A 2 28.59 41.82 -29.07
N ARG A 3 29.20 40.87 -28.36
CA ARG A 3 28.58 39.57 -28.06
C ARG A 3 27.54 39.79 -26.96
N GLY A 4 26.26 39.84 -27.34
CA GLY A 4 25.14 39.95 -26.39
C GLY A 4 25.17 38.81 -25.38
N LYS A 5 25.04 39.12 -24.08
CA LYS A 5 24.88 38.12 -23.02
C LYS A 5 23.54 37.42 -23.18
N PHE A 6 23.54 36.20 -23.72
CA PHE A 6 22.37 35.34 -23.75
C PHE A 6 22.01 34.96 -22.30
N LYS A 7 20.96 35.59 -21.75
CA LYS A 7 20.35 35.12 -20.50
C LYS A 7 19.59 33.84 -20.82
N GLY A 8 20.25 32.69 -20.71
CA GLY A 8 19.58 31.40 -20.74
C GLY A 8 18.52 31.40 -19.65
N LYS A 9 17.25 31.30 -20.04
CA LYS A 9 16.17 31.09 -19.08
C LYS A 9 16.50 29.78 -18.36
N PRO A 10 16.38 29.70 -17.01
CA PRO A 10 16.54 28.43 -16.33
C PRO A 10 15.51 27.49 -16.94
N THR A 11 15.98 26.49 -17.66
CA THR A 11 15.15 25.41 -18.17
C THR A 11 14.51 24.76 -16.96
N GLY A 12 13.26 25.16 -16.67
CA GLY A 12 12.52 24.67 -15.52
C GLY A 12 12.51 23.15 -15.57
N GLN A 13 12.90 22.53 -14.45
CA GLN A 13 12.87 21.09 -14.31
C GLN A 13 11.42 20.63 -14.52
N ARG A 14 11.19 19.79 -15.53
CA ARG A 14 9.87 19.20 -15.77
C ARG A 14 9.69 18.07 -14.77
N HIS A 15 8.67 18.20 -13.91
CA HIS A 15 8.22 17.10 -13.07
C HIS A 15 7.27 16.23 -13.90
N PHE A 16 7.71 15.01 -14.21
CA PHE A 16 6.82 13.98 -14.75
C PHE A 16 6.14 13.27 -13.59
N SER A 17 4.86 12.94 -13.73
CA SER A 17 4.15 12.12 -12.76
C SER A 17 4.82 10.74 -12.66
N THR A 18 5.19 10.33 -11.45
CA THR A 18 5.70 8.98 -11.21
C THR A 18 4.58 7.95 -11.33
N PRO A 19 4.88 6.68 -11.64
CA PRO A 19 3.88 5.62 -11.69
C PRO A 19 3.08 5.50 -10.37
N GLU A 20 3.73 5.69 -9.22
CA GLU A 20 3.06 5.73 -7.91
C GLU A 20 2.07 6.89 -7.76
N GLN A 21 2.39 8.08 -8.30
CA GLN A 21 1.48 9.23 -8.29
C GLN A 21 0.30 9.08 -9.25
N MET A 22 0.45 8.29 -10.31
CA MET A 22 -0.64 7.91 -11.21
C MET A 22 -1.61 6.96 -10.51
N LEU A 23 -1.08 5.95 -9.80
CA LEU A 23 -1.88 4.99 -9.02
C LEU A 23 -2.61 5.67 -7.85
N ALA A 24 -1.92 6.53 -7.10
CA ALA A 24 -2.51 7.29 -6.01
C ALA A 24 -3.54 8.34 -6.45
N GLY A 25 -3.69 8.58 -7.77
CA GLY A 25 -4.64 9.54 -8.32
C GLY A 25 -4.35 11.00 -7.97
N THR A 26 -3.17 11.29 -7.40
CA THR A 26 -2.76 12.64 -6.98
C THR A 26 -2.15 13.47 -8.11
N SER A 27 -2.05 12.89 -9.32
CA SER A 27 -1.54 13.57 -10.51
C SER A 27 -2.34 14.85 -10.86
N THR A 28 -1.66 15.87 -11.38
CA THR A 28 -2.20 17.19 -11.79
C THR A 28 -3.14 17.13 -13.01
N ARG A 29 -3.85 16.03 -13.24
CA ARG A 29 -4.72 15.85 -14.40
C ARG A 29 -5.99 16.71 -14.23
N PRO A 30 -6.40 17.48 -15.26
CA PRO A 30 -7.57 18.34 -15.16
C PRO A 30 -8.85 17.50 -15.01
N ARG A 31 -9.69 17.88 -14.03
CA ARG A 31 -10.96 17.22 -13.67
C ARG A 31 -11.99 17.09 -14.81
N THR A 32 -11.79 17.78 -15.94
CA THR A 32 -12.67 17.70 -17.11
C THR A 32 -12.41 16.49 -17.99
N PHE A 33 -11.23 15.86 -17.86
CA PHE A 33 -10.95 14.59 -18.51
C PHE A 33 -11.51 13.48 -17.64
N LYS A 34 -12.83 13.24 -17.78
CA LYS A 34 -13.58 12.22 -17.06
C LYS A 34 -12.83 10.89 -17.09
N ARG A 35 -12.58 10.38 -15.90
CA ARG A 35 -12.10 9.04 -15.61
C ARG A 35 -13.23 8.08 -16.03
N GLU A 36 -13.14 7.48 -17.21
CA GLU A 36 -13.49 6.06 -17.25
C GLU A 36 -12.48 5.43 -16.30
N GLU A 37 -12.97 4.93 -15.17
CA GLU A 37 -12.16 4.16 -14.24
C GLU A 37 -11.59 3.00 -15.04
N ALA A 38 -10.35 3.14 -15.49
CA ALA A 38 -9.45 2.00 -15.49
C ALA A 38 -9.37 1.61 -14.01
N GLU A 39 -10.30 0.74 -13.63
CA GLU A 39 -10.19 -0.18 -12.52
C GLU A 39 -8.78 -0.77 -12.66
N TYR A 40 -7.84 -0.19 -11.91
CA TYR A 40 -6.72 -0.99 -11.47
C TYR A 40 -7.41 -1.93 -10.49
N GLU A 41 -7.81 -3.09 -11.01
CA GLU A 41 -7.78 -4.33 -10.24
C GLU A 41 -6.54 -4.23 -9.37
N GLU A 42 -6.73 -3.78 -8.13
CA GLU A 42 -5.84 -4.16 -7.08
C GLU A 42 -6.01 -5.67 -7.11
N GLU A 43 -5.08 -6.36 -7.78
CA GLU A 43 -4.83 -7.78 -7.55
C GLU A 43 -4.43 -7.89 -6.08
N LYS A 44 -5.42 -7.73 -5.20
CA LYS A 44 -5.59 -8.58 -4.07
C LYS A 44 -5.60 -9.96 -4.70
N ARG A 45 -4.44 -10.58 -4.66
CA ARG A 45 -4.19 -11.98 -4.97
C ARG A 45 -5.01 -12.81 -3.98
N GLU A 46 -6.33 -12.74 -4.10
CA GLU A 46 -7.25 -13.77 -3.66
C GLU A 46 -7.18 -14.82 -4.74
N GLU A 47 -6.71 -15.99 -4.33
CA GLU A 47 -6.86 -17.22 -5.09
C GLU A 47 -8.36 -17.52 -5.20
N GLU A 48 -9.04 -16.91 -6.18
CA GLU A 48 -10.35 -17.34 -6.63
C GLU A 48 -10.27 -17.52 -8.13
N SER A 49 -9.90 -18.73 -8.51
CA SER A 49 -9.90 -19.24 -9.88
C SER A 49 -11.35 -19.39 -10.32
N GLU A 50 -11.99 -18.29 -10.71
CA GLU A 50 -13.25 -18.29 -11.43
C GLU A 50 -12.93 -18.53 -12.92
N GLU A 51 -12.96 -19.81 -13.33
CA GLU A 51 -12.94 -20.17 -14.74
C GLU A 51 -14.26 -19.73 -15.39
N GLU A 52 -14.28 -18.55 -16.00
CA GLU A 52 -15.21 -18.27 -17.09
C GLU A 52 -14.62 -18.89 -18.36
N SER A 53 -14.86 -20.20 -18.52
CA SER A 53 -14.61 -20.90 -19.77
C SER A 53 -15.65 -20.42 -20.77
N GLU A 54 -15.29 -19.42 -21.56
CA GLU A 54 -16.09 -19.02 -22.71
C GLU A 54 -15.96 -20.12 -23.77
N GLU A 55 -16.89 -21.07 -23.69
CA GLU A 55 -17.03 -22.16 -24.63
C GLU A 55 -17.16 -21.56 -26.05
N ASP A 56 -16.16 -21.80 -26.90
CA ASP A 56 -16.25 -21.59 -28.35
C ASP A 56 -17.28 -22.58 -28.90
N ASP A 57 -18.55 -22.22 -28.76
CA ASP A 57 -19.69 -22.84 -29.42
C ASP A 57 -19.37 -22.96 -30.92
N PRO A 58 -19.34 -24.17 -31.50
CA PRO A 58 -19.01 -24.37 -32.92
C PRO A 58 -20.03 -23.75 -33.88
N ASP A 59 -21.11 -23.14 -33.37
CA ASP A 59 -22.18 -22.50 -34.14
C ASP A 59 -22.10 -20.96 -34.18
N GLN A 60 -21.02 -20.34 -33.66
CA GLN A 60 -20.76 -18.93 -33.95
C GLN A 60 -20.42 -18.78 -35.44
N LYS A 61 -21.44 -18.45 -36.24
CA LYS A 61 -21.33 -18.07 -37.65
C LYS A 61 -20.23 -17.03 -37.78
N ARG A 62 -19.04 -17.46 -38.23
CA ARG A 62 -17.89 -16.58 -38.47
C ARG A 62 -18.34 -15.45 -39.38
N LYS A 63 -18.26 -14.21 -38.89
CA LYS A 63 -18.77 -13.04 -39.59
C LYS A 63 -17.83 -12.71 -40.77
N GLY A 64 -18.39 -12.64 -41.97
CA GLY A 64 -17.68 -12.19 -43.18
C GLY A 64 -16.92 -13.29 -43.92
N THR A 65 -15.80 -12.93 -44.55
CA THR A 65 -15.01 -13.81 -45.44
C THR A 65 -14.23 -14.90 -44.69
N GLN A 66 -14.22 -14.87 -43.36
CA GLN A 66 -13.52 -15.82 -42.49
C GLN A 66 -14.05 -17.27 -42.58
N GLY A 67 -15.26 -17.47 -43.11
CA GLY A 67 -15.81 -18.80 -43.40
C GLY A 67 -15.53 -19.31 -44.82
N ILE A 68 -15.06 -18.45 -45.73
CA ILE A 68 -14.80 -18.78 -47.14
C ILE A 68 -13.33 -19.11 -47.38
N ILE A 69 -12.42 -18.60 -46.53
CA ILE A 69 -11.00 -18.94 -46.60
C ILE A 69 -10.78 -20.24 -45.85
N GLU A 70 -10.60 -21.34 -46.58
CA GLU A 70 -10.21 -22.63 -46.05
C GLU A 70 -8.78 -22.53 -45.49
N ILE A 71 -8.66 -22.48 -44.15
CA ILE A 71 -7.38 -22.52 -43.47
C ILE A 71 -6.89 -23.98 -43.48
N GLU A 72 -6.35 -24.41 -44.61
CA GLU A 72 -5.63 -25.68 -44.71
C GLU A 72 -4.20 -25.50 -44.21
N ASN A 73 -4.07 -25.31 -42.89
CA ASN A 73 -2.76 -25.40 -42.24
C ASN A 73 -2.49 -26.88 -41.95
N PRO A 74 -1.55 -27.55 -42.65
CA PRO A 74 -1.27 -28.97 -42.46
C PRO A 74 -0.70 -29.31 -41.07
N ASN A 75 -0.29 -28.31 -40.29
CA ASN A 75 0.11 -28.46 -38.88
C ASN A 75 -0.99 -28.03 -37.88
N LEU A 76 -2.24 -27.80 -38.34
CA LEU A 76 -3.35 -27.50 -37.45
C LEU A 76 -3.79 -28.78 -36.72
N VAL A 77 -3.07 -29.11 -35.66
CA VAL A 77 -3.43 -30.18 -34.76
C VAL A 77 -4.72 -29.76 -34.06
N LYS A 78 -5.86 -30.30 -34.51
CA LYS A 78 -7.15 -30.13 -33.84
C LYS A 78 -7.01 -30.64 -32.40
N ALA A 79 -7.35 -29.80 -31.42
CA ALA A 79 -7.30 -30.20 -30.02
C ALA A 79 -8.18 -31.44 -29.81
N LYS A 80 -7.62 -32.47 -29.17
CA LYS A 80 -8.36 -33.67 -28.76
C LYS A 80 -8.68 -33.52 -27.29
N ASN A 81 -9.94 -33.74 -26.92
CA ASN A 81 -10.41 -33.66 -25.54
C ASN A 81 -9.70 -34.73 -24.68
N LEU A 82 -8.71 -34.31 -23.90
CA LEU A 82 -8.02 -35.16 -22.93
C LEU A 82 -8.92 -35.36 -21.71
N LYS A 83 -8.99 -36.59 -21.20
CA LYS A 83 -9.81 -36.91 -20.03
C LYS A 83 -9.00 -36.62 -18.77
N ALA A 84 -9.66 -36.10 -17.73
CA ALA A 84 -9.04 -35.71 -16.45
C ALA A 84 -8.18 -36.80 -15.76
N ARG A 85 -8.37 -38.07 -16.11
CA ARG A 85 -7.62 -39.24 -15.63
C ARG A 85 -6.21 -39.38 -16.23
N ASP A 86 -5.93 -38.74 -17.37
CA ASP A 86 -4.63 -38.83 -18.05
C ASP A 86 -3.74 -37.60 -17.78
N VAL A 87 -4.15 -36.73 -16.85
CA VAL A 87 -3.38 -35.53 -16.44
C VAL A 87 -2.39 -35.92 -15.35
N ASP A 88 -1.11 -36.01 -15.72
CA ASP A 88 -0.01 -36.31 -14.80
C ASP A 88 0.43 -35.04 -14.06
N THR A 89 -0.14 -34.81 -12.87
CA THR A 89 0.17 -33.66 -12.00
C THR A 89 1.56 -33.73 -11.34
N GLY A 90 2.28 -34.84 -11.49
CA GLY A 90 3.62 -35.05 -10.91
C GLY A 90 4.77 -34.59 -11.81
N LYS A 91 4.51 -34.29 -13.09
CA LYS A 91 5.53 -33.75 -14.00
C LYS A 91 5.50 -32.23 -13.94
N THR A 92 6.27 -31.64 -13.02
CA THR A 92 6.65 -30.23 -13.15
C THR A 92 7.31 -30.10 -14.51
N THR A 93 6.72 -29.29 -15.38
CA THR A 93 7.31 -28.90 -16.65
C THR A 93 8.78 -28.59 -16.40
N GLU A 94 9.69 -29.28 -17.08
CA GLU A 94 11.11 -29.03 -16.90
C GLU A 94 11.37 -27.60 -17.37
N LEU A 95 11.33 -26.65 -16.43
CA LEU A 95 11.39 -25.22 -16.70
C LEU A 95 12.57 -24.95 -17.62
N SER A 96 12.28 -24.22 -18.69
CA SER A 96 13.27 -23.90 -19.72
C SER A 96 14.49 -23.25 -19.06
N ARG A 97 15.69 -23.47 -19.62
CA ARG A 97 16.96 -22.94 -19.08
C ARG A 97 16.86 -21.44 -18.74
N ARG A 98 16.05 -20.69 -19.50
CA ARG A 98 15.74 -19.27 -19.30
C ARG A 98 14.88 -18.99 -18.07
N GLU A 99 13.86 -19.79 -17.84
CA GLU A 99 12.93 -19.64 -16.70
C GLU A 99 13.62 -19.99 -15.38
N ARG A 100 14.57 -20.92 -15.39
CA ARG A 100 15.38 -21.26 -14.21
C ARG A 100 16.28 -20.09 -13.78
N GLU A 101 16.91 -19.42 -14.74
CA GLU A 101 17.75 -18.25 -14.47
C GLU A 101 16.92 -17.03 -14.03
N GLU A 102 15.72 -16.85 -14.57
CA GLU A 102 14.81 -15.77 -14.17
C GLU A 102 14.25 -15.97 -12.76
N LEU A 103 13.89 -17.20 -12.39
CA LEU A 103 13.47 -17.54 -11.02
C LEU A 103 14.61 -17.42 -10.02
N GLU A 104 15.84 -17.77 -10.41
CA GLU A 104 17.01 -17.58 -9.56
C GLU A 104 17.33 -16.10 -9.36
N LYS A 105 17.17 -15.27 -10.41
CA LYS A 105 17.34 -13.82 -10.33
C LYS A 105 16.28 -13.15 -9.45
N GLN A 106 15.02 -13.60 -9.54
CA GLN A 106 13.93 -13.13 -8.67
C GLN A 106 14.19 -13.51 -7.21
N ARG A 107 14.51 -14.79 -6.93
CA ARG A 107 14.87 -15.26 -5.59
C ARG A 107 16.11 -14.57 -5.02
N ALA A 108 17.08 -14.25 -5.87
CA ALA A 108 18.26 -13.48 -5.47
C ALA A 108 17.91 -12.04 -5.10
N HIS A 109 17.02 -11.40 -5.87
CA HIS A 109 16.52 -10.06 -5.56
C HIS A 109 15.73 -10.04 -4.26
N GLU A 110 14.80 -10.99 -4.06
CA GLU A 110 14.03 -11.15 -2.82
C GLU A 110 14.94 -11.41 -1.63
N ARG A 111 15.95 -12.27 -1.78
CA ARG A 111 16.92 -12.53 -0.72
C ARG A 111 17.75 -11.28 -0.38
N TYR A 112 18.11 -10.49 -1.39
CA TYR A 112 18.82 -9.23 -1.20
C TYR A 112 17.95 -8.20 -0.45
N MET A 113 16.70 -8.02 -0.87
CA MET A 113 15.73 -7.14 -0.19
C MET A 113 15.52 -7.57 1.26
N ARG A 114 15.31 -8.87 1.49
CA ARG A 114 15.13 -9.43 2.83
C ARG A 114 16.37 -9.31 3.72
N LEU A 115 17.57 -9.37 3.15
CA LEU A 115 18.83 -9.17 3.90
C LEU A 115 19.04 -7.69 4.27
N GLN A 116 18.57 -6.79 3.40
CA GLN A 116 18.61 -5.33 3.61
C GLN A 116 17.62 -4.91 4.70
N GLU A 117 16.39 -5.44 4.67
CA GLU A 117 15.39 -5.28 5.74
C GLU A 117 15.87 -5.84 7.09
N GLN A 118 16.61 -6.95 7.08
CA GLN A 118 17.18 -7.54 8.30
C GLN A 118 18.36 -6.74 8.87
N GLY A 119 18.79 -5.64 8.24
CA GLY A 119 19.91 -4.83 8.72
C GLY A 119 21.22 -5.60 8.79
N LYS A 120 21.36 -6.67 7.99
CA LYS A 120 22.57 -7.52 7.94
C LYS A 120 23.61 -7.00 6.95
N THR A 121 23.28 -6.01 6.12
CA THR A 121 24.24 -5.31 5.27
C THR A 121 25.04 -4.32 6.13
N GLU A 122 26.34 -4.20 5.85
CA GLU A 122 27.24 -3.32 6.62
C GLU A 122 26.84 -1.84 6.48
N GLN A 123 26.20 -1.46 5.38
CA GLN A 123 25.61 -0.13 5.19
C GLN A 123 24.43 0.13 6.13
N ALA A 124 23.45 -0.78 6.24
CA ALA A 124 22.34 -0.59 7.18
C ALA A 124 22.81 -0.54 8.64
N ARG A 125 23.85 -1.31 9.00
CA ARG A 125 24.46 -1.24 10.33
C ARG A 125 25.20 0.08 10.58
N LYS A 126 25.87 0.61 9.57
CA LYS A 126 26.57 1.89 9.65
C LYS A 126 25.59 3.06 9.71
N ASP A 127 24.47 2.99 8.99
CA ASP A 127 23.42 4.00 9.03
C ASP A 127 22.72 3.99 10.42
N LEU A 128 22.34 2.81 10.93
CA LEU A 128 21.81 2.65 12.30
C LEU A 128 22.81 3.04 13.41
N GLY A 129 24.10 2.77 13.20
CA GLY A 129 25.17 3.12 14.14
C GLY A 129 25.67 4.56 14.02
N SER A 130 25.32 5.28 12.95
CA SER A 130 25.68 6.69 12.75
C SER A 130 24.66 7.66 13.36
N GLU A 131 23.45 7.18 13.66
CA GLU A 131 22.47 7.87 14.49
C GLU A 131 22.79 7.70 15.98
N THR A 132 24.04 7.89 16.39
CA THR A 132 24.34 8.17 17.79
C THR A 132 23.84 9.57 18.09
N VAL A 133 22.61 9.64 18.60
CA VAL A 133 21.95 10.73 19.35
C VAL A 133 22.79 12.00 19.38
N THR A 134 22.50 12.92 18.47
CA THR A 134 23.13 14.24 18.48
C THR A 134 22.69 14.98 19.74
N SER A 135 23.46 15.95 20.22
CA SER A 135 23.10 16.71 21.43
C SER A 135 21.70 17.34 21.35
N SER A 136 21.20 17.60 20.14
CA SER A 136 19.85 18.09 19.85
C SER A 136 18.77 17.05 20.21
N ASP A 137 19.03 15.77 20.03
CA ASP A 137 18.08 14.69 20.34
C ASP A 137 17.91 14.52 21.85
N LEU A 138 18.97 14.74 22.63
CA LEU A 138 18.90 14.76 24.10
C LEU A 138 18.07 15.93 24.63
N ASP A 139 18.11 17.09 23.96
CA ASP A 139 17.31 18.26 24.33
C ASP A 139 15.83 18.04 23.99
N VAL A 140 15.52 17.38 22.87
CA VAL A 140 14.15 16.97 22.53
C VAL A 140 13.62 15.94 23.53
N ILE A 141 14.43 14.95 23.93
CA ILE A 141 14.05 13.95 24.93
C ILE A 141 13.80 14.61 26.29
N LYS A 142 14.66 15.54 26.72
CA LYS A 142 14.47 16.30 27.97
C LYS A 142 13.22 17.17 27.93
N TRP A 143 12.96 17.85 26.81
CA TRP A 143 11.76 18.67 26.66
C TRP A 143 10.49 17.81 26.67
N CYS A 144 10.51 16.66 26.00
CA CYS A 144 9.40 15.71 26.01
C CYS A 144 9.13 15.17 27.43
N ALA A 145 10.17 14.84 28.20
CA ALA A 145 10.04 14.41 29.58
C ALA A 145 9.43 15.50 30.49
N ILE A 146 9.82 16.76 30.31
CA ILE A 146 9.24 17.89 31.05
C ILE A 146 7.75 18.07 30.71
N VAL A 147 7.40 18.07 29.42
CA VAL A 147 6.02 18.24 28.96
C VAL A 147 5.12 17.09 29.42
N CYS A 148 5.60 15.84 29.40
CA CYS A 148 4.84 14.70 29.92
C CYS A 148 4.58 14.82 31.43
N CYS A 149 5.58 15.24 32.22
CA CYS A 149 5.43 15.45 33.66
C CYS A 149 4.40 16.56 33.96
N ASP A 150 4.39 17.63 33.16
CA ASP A 150 3.42 18.71 33.30
C ASP A 150 1.99 18.28 32.96
N ILE A 151 1.81 17.40 31.97
CA ILE A 151 0.49 16.86 31.59
C ILE A 151 -0.11 16.01 32.73
N GLU A 152 0.68 15.14 33.34
CA GLU A 152 0.25 14.32 34.48
C GLU A 152 -0.08 15.17 35.70
N ARG A 153 0.72 16.21 35.96
CA ARG A 153 0.42 17.15 37.04
C ARG A 153 -0.88 17.93 36.79
N LEU A 154 -1.15 18.33 35.54
CA LEU A 154 -2.38 19.04 35.16
C LEU A 154 -3.62 18.14 35.25
N SER A 155 -3.51 16.85 34.90
CA SER A 155 -4.62 15.90 35.03
C SER A 155 -5.01 15.68 36.49
N LEU A 156 -4.03 15.55 37.39
CA LEU A 156 -4.26 15.45 38.83
C LEU A 156 -4.97 16.70 39.39
N ILE A 157 -4.55 17.91 38.98
CA ILE A 157 -5.18 19.16 39.41
C ILE A 157 -6.63 19.25 38.91
N ARG A 158 -6.93 18.78 37.69
CA ARG A 158 -8.30 18.72 37.17
C ARG A 158 -9.17 17.77 37.98
N GLN A 159 -8.67 16.57 38.28
CA GLN A 159 -9.37 15.59 39.14
C GLN A 159 -9.66 16.16 40.53
N GLN A 160 -8.68 16.79 41.17
CA GLN A 160 -8.87 17.42 42.49
C GLN A 160 -9.95 18.52 42.47
N ARG A 161 -10.06 19.29 41.38
CA ARG A 161 -11.10 20.32 41.22
C ARG A 161 -12.48 19.70 41.00
N GLU A 162 -12.57 18.63 40.21
CA GLU A 162 -13.82 17.90 39.97
C GLU A 162 -14.31 17.20 41.24
N GLU A 163 -13.42 16.53 41.98
CA GLU A 163 -13.74 15.89 43.26
C GLU A 163 -14.16 16.91 44.31
N ALA A 164 -13.49 18.08 44.38
CA ALA A 164 -13.89 19.16 45.27
C ALA A 164 -15.25 19.76 44.90
N ALA A 165 -15.59 19.81 43.61
CA ALA A 165 -16.92 20.25 43.14
C ALA A 165 -18.00 19.22 43.50
N LYS A 166 -17.77 17.93 43.21
CA LYS A 166 -18.68 16.83 43.56
C LYS A 166 -18.95 16.77 45.06
N LYS A 167 -17.92 16.89 45.90
CA LYS A 167 -18.07 16.92 47.37
C LYS A 167 -18.94 18.08 47.85
N ARG A 168 -18.90 19.24 47.20
CA ARG A 168 -19.79 20.38 47.52
C ARG A 168 -21.22 20.15 47.06
N GLU A 169 -21.45 19.46 45.95
CA GLU A 169 -22.78 19.11 45.47
C GLU A 169 -23.41 18.02 46.33
N GLU A 170 -22.66 16.98 46.69
CA GLU A 170 -23.08 15.92 47.60
C GLU A 170 -23.40 16.47 49.01
N GLU A 171 -22.60 17.40 49.53
CA GLU A 171 -22.90 18.04 50.83
C GLU A 171 -24.17 18.90 50.76
N LYS A 172 -24.39 19.62 49.65
CA LYS A 172 -25.63 20.38 49.42
C LYS A 172 -26.83 19.45 49.30
N ALA A 173 -26.72 18.38 48.53
CA ALA A 173 -27.76 17.37 48.34
C ALA A 173 -28.08 16.65 49.67
N ALA A 174 -27.07 16.29 50.45
CA ALA A 174 -27.26 15.69 51.77
C ALA A 174 -27.93 16.65 52.77
N LYS A 175 -27.61 17.95 52.73
CA LYS A 175 -28.31 18.97 53.53
C LYS A 175 -29.75 19.15 53.10
N GLU A 176 -30.05 19.05 51.80
CA GLU A 176 -31.40 19.13 51.27
C GLU A 176 -32.23 17.88 51.62
N GLN A 177 -31.66 16.69 51.48
CA GLN A 177 -32.27 15.43 51.90
C GLN A 177 -32.59 15.44 53.40
N LYS A 178 -31.65 15.85 54.26
CA LYS A 178 -31.90 16.01 55.70
C LYS A 178 -33.01 17.00 56.01
N LYS A 179 -33.08 18.13 55.28
CA LYS A 179 -34.17 19.11 55.42
C LYS A 179 -35.51 18.56 54.92
N ALA A 180 -35.52 17.71 53.90
CA ALA A 180 -36.72 17.07 53.37
C ALA A 180 -37.23 15.97 54.31
N GLU A 181 -36.34 15.18 54.91
CA GLU A 181 -36.67 14.18 55.93
C GLU A 181 -37.21 14.83 57.21
N SER A 182 -36.62 15.95 57.68
CA SER A 182 -37.13 16.67 58.85
C SER A 182 -38.48 17.38 58.62
N ARG A 183 -38.91 17.51 57.36
CA ARG A 183 -40.20 18.12 56.97
C ARG A 183 -41.31 17.09 56.78
N LYS A 184 -40.98 15.80 56.78
CA LYS A 184 -41.95 14.70 56.79
C LYS A 184 -42.26 14.30 58.23
#